data_AF-A0A7V8DA03-F1
#
_entry.id   AF-A0A7V8DA03-F1
#
_cell.length_a   1.000
_cell.length_b   1.000
_cell.length_c   1.000
_cell.angle_alpha   90.00
_cell.angle_beta   90.00
_cell.angle_gamma   90.00
#
_symmetry.space_group_name_H-M   'P 1'
#
loop_
_entity.id
_entity.type
_entity.pdbx_description
1 polymer ?
#
loop_
_entity_poly.entity_id
_entity_poly.type
_entity_poly.pdbx_seq_one_letter_code
_entity_poly.pdbx_strand_id
1 'polypeptide(L)'
;MSYQDAPQSLIFEIINEPREALSGARANSVQARALSAIRRTNPTRTVILAGDNWGGIDGMENLRLPNDPYVIPTVHYYGPFEFTHQGAEWLPNAPPSGRNWPQQGDIAQLNNDIDRIVAWQNRMNAPVFIGEYGTDIAVPIALRERWARDVTLGLKRAGFATCYYNFAGGFPLYDKATRRWQTGILRALGLH
;
A
#
# COMPACT_ATOMS: atom_id res chain seq x y z
N MET A 1 26.40 5.77 -4.43
CA MET A 1 25.81 7.10 -4.67
C MET A 1 25.10 7.52 -3.38
N SER A 2 25.34 8.73 -2.86
CA SER A 2 24.71 9.22 -1.63
C SER A 2 23.51 10.10 -2.01
N TYR A 3 22.38 9.97 -1.29
CA TYR A 3 21.18 10.80 -1.47
C TYR A 3 21.02 11.86 -0.37
N GLN A 4 22.10 12.19 0.34
CA GLN A 4 22.08 13.15 1.44
C GLN A 4 21.53 14.51 1.01
N ASP A 5 22.05 15.05 -0.10
CA ASP A 5 21.68 16.37 -0.62
C ASP A 5 20.49 16.34 -1.59
N ALA A 6 19.82 15.19 -1.74
CA ALA A 6 18.63 15.10 -2.56
C ALA A 6 17.48 15.94 -1.95
N PRO A 7 16.56 16.48 -2.76
CA PRO A 7 15.40 17.23 -2.28
C PRO A 7 14.61 16.47 -1.20
N GLN A 8 13.94 17.19 -0.29
CA GLN A 8 13.13 16.57 0.78
C GLN A 8 11.92 15.79 0.24
N SER A 9 11.54 15.99 -1.02
CA SER A 9 10.56 15.17 -1.71
C SER A 9 11.03 13.73 -1.96
N LEU A 10 12.32 13.44 -1.84
CA LEU A 10 12.82 12.07 -1.81
C LEU A 10 12.60 11.47 -0.42
N ILE A 11 11.73 10.46 -0.37
CA ILE A 11 11.37 9.69 0.82
C ILE A 11 12.10 8.35 0.76
N PHE A 12 12.50 7.80 1.91
CA PHE A 12 13.08 6.45 1.99
C PHE A 12 12.07 5.48 2.59
N GLU A 13 11.79 4.38 1.93
CA GLU A 13 11.14 3.23 2.54
C GLU A 13 12.20 2.18 2.87
N ILE A 14 12.26 1.74 4.14
CA ILE A 14 13.36 0.86 4.58
C ILE A 14 13.25 -0.52 3.94
N ILE A 15 12.03 -1.08 3.96
CA ILE A 15 11.79 -2.43 3.46
C ILE A 15 10.32 -2.59 3.07
N ASN A 16 10.12 -3.07 1.85
CA ASN A 16 8.82 -3.46 1.33
C ASN A 16 8.37 -4.78 1.98
N GLU A 17 7.14 -4.80 2.49
CA GLU A 17 6.42 -6.01 2.92
C GLU A 17 7.23 -7.01 3.79
N PRO A 18 7.72 -6.60 4.98
CA PRO A 18 8.31 -7.52 5.94
C PRO A 18 7.43 -8.75 6.19
N ARG A 19 8.02 -9.93 6.12
CA ARG A 19 7.31 -11.21 6.21
C ARG A 19 8.22 -12.35 6.63
N GLU A 20 7.60 -13.46 7.00
CA GLU A 20 8.27 -14.72 7.30
C GLU A 20 9.41 -14.55 8.31
N ALA A 21 10.65 -14.84 7.92
CA ALA A 21 11.82 -14.73 8.77
C ALA A 21 12.12 -13.28 9.22
N LEU A 22 11.57 -12.27 8.56
CA LEU A 22 11.65 -10.85 8.93
C LEU A 22 10.29 -10.34 9.39
N SER A 23 9.85 -10.80 10.57
CA SER A 23 8.56 -10.43 11.19
C SER A 23 8.71 -10.01 12.66
N GLY A 24 7.65 -9.44 13.22
CA GLY A 24 7.53 -9.05 14.63
C GLY A 24 8.71 -8.23 15.15
N ALA A 25 9.29 -8.67 16.27
CA ALA A 25 10.42 -7.99 16.92
C ALA A 25 11.66 -7.88 16.02
N ARG A 26 11.87 -8.85 15.10
CA ARG A 26 13.02 -8.82 14.20
C ARG A 26 12.86 -7.75 13.13
N ALA A 27 11.67 -7.65 12.51
CA ALA A 27 11.37 -6.58 11.55
C ALA A 27 11.55 -5.21 12.21
N ASN A 28 10.99 -5.00 13.40
CA ASN A 28 11.16 -3.77 14.17
C ASN A 28 12.63 -3.44 14.48
N SER A 29 13.41 -4.43 14.91
CA SER A 29 14.84 -4.24 15.22
C SER A 29 15.66 -3.84 13.99
N VAL A 30 15.42 -4.49 12.85
CA VAL A 30 16.10 -4.18 11.59
C VAL A 30 15.73 -2.77 11.12
N GLN A 31 14.45 -2.42 11.11
CA GLN A 31 13.99 -1.09 10.71
C GLN A 31 14.55 0.01 11.63
N ALA A 32 14.57 -0.19 12.94
CA ALA A 32 15.15 0.78 13.88
C ALA A 32 16.65 1.00 13.67
N ARG A 33 17.41 -0.08 13.42
CA ARG A 33 18.85 0.01 13.12
C ARG A 33 19.12 0.72 11.80
N ALA A 34 18.33 0.44 10.77
CA ALA A 34 18.42 1.11 9.48
C ALA A 34 18.06 2.60 9.61
N LEU A 35 16.99 2.94 10.35
CA LEU A 35 16.62 4.33 10.61
C LEU A 35 17.75 5.08 11.33
N SER A 36 18.34 4.51 12.38
CA SER A 36 19.47 5.12 13.08
C SER A 36 20.64 5.38 12.13
N ALA A 37 20.94 4.44 11.23
CA ALA A 37 21.98 4.61 10.22
C ALA A 37 21.67 5.73 9.21
N ILE A 38 20.41 5.84 8.76
CA ILE A 38 19.90 6.90 7.88
C ILE A 38 20.05 8.26 8.56
N ARG A 39 19.62 8.39 9.82
CA ARG A 39 19.60 9.64 10.59
C ARG A 39 20.97 10.27 10.82
N ARG A 40 22.06 9.48 10.78
CA ARG A 40 23.45 10.01 10.81
C ARG A 40 23.75 11.00 9.69
N THR A 41 23.02 10.92 8.58
CA THR A 41 23.30 11.73 7.39
C THR A 41 22.05 12.38 6.79
N ASN A 42 20.86 11.93 7.18
CA ASN A 42 19.57 12.44 6.73
C ASN A 42 18.67 12.69 7.96
N PRO A 43 18.99 13.71 8.77
CA PRO A 43 18.36 13.91 10.08
C PRO A 43 16.85 14.19 10.00
N THR A 44 16.37 14.79 8.92
CA THR A 44 14.97 15.21 8.76
C THR A 44 14.24 14.58 7.58
N ARG A 45 14.90 13.69 6.81
CA ARG A 45 14.28 13.08 5.64
C ARG A 45 13.14 12.16 6.08
N THR A 46 11.99 12.24 5.43
CA THR A 46 10.89 11.31 5.70
C THR A 46 11.32 9.87 5.45
N VAL A 47 11.02 8.99 6.40
CA VAL A 47 11.28 7.55 6.31
C VAL A 47 9.98 6.78 6.52
N ILE A 48 9.68 5.88 5.60
CA ILE A 48 8.54 4.99 5.65
C ILE A 48 8.94 3.66 6.32
N LEU A 49 8.11 3.23 7.26
CA LEU A 49 8.21 1.93 7.92
C LEU A 49 6.96 1.09 7.66
N ALA A 50 7.14 -0.18 7.37
CA ALA A 50 6.05 -1.13 7.17
C ALA A 50 5.91 -2.05 8.39
N GLY A 51 4.66 -2.43 8.70
CA GLY A 51 4.38 -3.57 9.56
C GLY A 51 4.80 -4.88 8.91
N ASP A 52 4.73 -5.99 9.65
CA ASP A 52 4.94 -7.31 9.06
C ASP A 52 3.69 -7.80 8.31
N ASN A 53 3.53 -9.12 8.14
CA ASN A 53 2.42 -9.72 7.41
C ASN A 53 2.15 -9.04 6.05
N TRP A 54 3.22 -8.95 5.24
CA TRP A 54 3.16 -8.33 3.91
C TRP A 54 2.77 -6.85 3.92
N GLY A 55 3.07 -6.12 5.01
CA GLY A 55 2.70 -4.71 5.13
C GLY A 55 1.20 -4.45 5.21
N GLY A 56 0.39 -5.50 5.40
CA GLY A 56 -1.06 -5.39 5.50
C GLY A 56 -1.52 -4.82 6.84
N ILE A 57 -2.85 -4.65 6.97
CA ILE A 57 -3.49 -4.07 8.16
C ILE A 57 -3.14 -4.86 9.44
N ASP A 58 -3.15 -6.19 9.38
CA ASP A 58 -2.87 -7.02 10.55
C ASP A 58 -1.42 -6.86 11.05
N GLY A 59 -0.48 -6.59 10.14
CA GLY A 59 0.91 -6.36 10.48
C GLY A 59 1.18 -5.03 11.18
N MET A 60 0.25 -4.07 11.08
CA MET A 60 0.35 -2.78 11.75
C MET A 60 0.36 -2.92 13.28
N GLU A 61 -0.38 -3.89 13.83
CA GLU A 61 -0.45 -4.07 15.29
C GLU A 61 0.90 -4.52 15.90
N ASN A 62 1.76 -5.13 15.08
CA ASN A 62 3.12 -5.51 15.46
C ASN A 62 4.15 -4.41 15.24
N LEU A 63 3.82 -3.33 14.52
CA LEU A 63 4.74 -2.25 14.20
C LEU A 63 5.02 -1.38 15.44
N ARG A 64 6.30 -1.15 15.73
CA ARG A 64 6.76 -0.26 16.79
C ARG A 64 7.36 0.99 16.17
N LEU A 65 6.65 2.10 16.27
CA LEU A 65 7.15 3.39 15.80
C LEU A 65 8.22 3.93 16.77
N PRO A 66 9.39 4.37 16.25
CA PRO A 66 10.34 5.11 17.05
C PRO A 66 9.80 6.52 17.36
N ASN A 67 10.35 7.16 18.39
CA ASN A 67 10.07 8.58 18.66
C ASN A 67 10.84 9.47 17.66
N ASP A 68 10.34 9.53 16.43
CA ASP A 68 10.95 10.26 15.31
C ASP A 68 9.83 10.95 14.51
N PRO A 69 9.79 12.30 14.45
CA PRO A 69 8.70 13.04 13.84
C PRO A 69 8.69 12.95 12.30
N TYR A 70 9.72 12.37 11.70
CA TYR A 70 9.86 12.21 10.24
C TYR A 70 9.64 10.75 9.81
N VAL A 71 9.00 9.94 10.65
CA VAL A 71 8.62 8.57 10.31
C VAL A 71 7.14 8.48 9.96
N ILE A 72 6.83 7.84 8.84
CA ILE A 72 5.47 7.59 8.35
C ILE A 72 5.24 6.08 8.22
N PRO A 73 4.28 5.48 8.93
CA PRO A 73 3.87 4.10 8.68
C PRO A 73 3.18 3.93 7.32
N THR A 74 3.44 2.80 6.65
CA THR A 74 2.74 2.41 5.42
C THR A 74 1.87 1.16 5.60
N VAL A 75 0.80 1.08 4.82
CA VAL A 75 -0.10 -0.08 4.70
C VAL A 75 -0.31 -0.43 3.23
N HIS A 76 -0.25 -1.71 2.91
CA HIS A 76 -0.62 -2.23 1.60
C HIS A 76 -2.04 -2.80 1.66
N TYR A 77 -2.94 -2.27 0.83
CA TYR A 77 -4.35 -2.62 0.85
C TYR A 77 -4.77 -3.35 -0.44
N TYR A 78 -5.01 -4.65 -0.32
CA TYR A 78 -5.43 -5.52 -1.41
C TYR A 78 -6.73 -6.28 -1.12
N GLY A 79 -7.54 -5.80 -0.17
CA GLY A 79 -8.78 -6.45 0.23
C GLY A 79 -9.89 -6.34 -0.83
N PRO A 80 -10.63 -7.43 -1.13
CA PRO A 80 -10.32 -8.83 -0.84
C PRO A 80 -9.19 -9.35 -1.73
N PHE A 81 -8.26 -10.13 -1.17
CA PHE A 81 -7.13 -10.69 -1.92
C PHE A 81 -7.62 -11.62 -3.05
N GLU A 82 -8.68 -12.37 -2.77
CA GLU A 82 -9.38 -13.23 -3.71
C GLU A 82 -9.97 -12.48 -4.90
N PHE A 83 -10.19 -11.16 -4.78
CA PHE A 83 -10.61 -10.33 -5.89
C PHE A 83 -9.41 -9.68 -6.59
N THR A 84 -8.50 -9.08 -5.84
CA THR A 84 -7.41 -8.26 -6.39
C THR A 84 -6.35 -9.08 -7.11
N HIS A 85 -6.17 -10.35 -6.74
CA HIS A 85 -5.13 -11.25 -7.26
C HIS A 85 -5.68 -12.45 -8.05
N GLN A 86 -6.98 -12.50 -8.32
CA GLN A 86 -7.56 -13.62 -9.08
C GLN A 86 -6.93 -13.76 -10.47
N GLY A 87 -6.53 -14.98 -10.82
CA GLY A 87 -5.91 -15.29 -12.11
C GLY A 87 -4.50 -14.73 -12.32
N ALA A 88 -3.87 -14.17 -11.28
CA ALA A 88 -2.52 -13.61 -11.38
C ALA A 88 -1.47 -14.68 -11.72
N GLU A 89 -0.94 -14.68 -12.94
CA GLU A 89 0.00 -15.71 -13.43
C GLU A 89 1.34 -15.76 -12.67
N TRP A 90 1.72 -14.65 -12.03
CA TRP A 90 2.97 -14.54 -11.27
C TRP A 90 2.85 -15.11 -9.85
N LEU A 91 1.65 -15.41 -9.38
CA LEU A 91 1.38 -15.92 -8.05
C LEU A 91 1.19 -17.45 -8.12
N PRO A 92 2.07 -18.28 -7.53
CA PRO A 92 2.02 -19.73 -7.67
C PRO A 92 0.67 -20.38 -7.28
N ASN A 93 -0.07 -19.75 -6.37
CA ASN A 93 -1.39 -20.19 -5.91
C ASN A 93 -2.41 -19.04 -6.03
N ALA A 94 -2.52 -18.47 -7.23
CA ALA A 94 -3.47 -17.39 -7.47
C ALA A 94 -4.93 -17.83 -7.17
N PRO A 95 -5.74 -16.95 -6.56
CA PRO A 95 -7.18 -17.17 -6.45
C PRO A 95 -7.80 -17.44 -7.84
N PRO A 96 -8.83 -18.29 -7.93
CA PRO A 96 -9.48 -18.56 -9.20
C PRO A 96 -10.20 -17.32 -9.74
N SER A 97 -10.15 -17.14 -11.06
CA SER A 97 -10.91 -16.08 -11.74
C SER A 97 -12.42 -16.27 -11.60
N GLY A 98 -13.17 -15.17 -11.64
CA GLY A 98 -14.64 -15.16 -11.65
C GLY A 98 -15.27 -14.46 -10.44
N ARG A 99 -14.49 -13.98 -9.48
CA ARG A 99 -15.00 -13.18 -8.38
C ARG A 99 -15.40 -11.79 -8.89
N ASN A 100 -16.65 -11.43 -8.66
CA ASN A 100 -17.20 -10.12 -9.01
C ASN A 100 -16.87 -9.07 -7.93
N TRP A 101 -16.98 -7.79 -8.27
CA TRP A 101 -16.90 -6.67 -7.32
C TRP A 101 -17.99 -5.61 -7.58
N PRO A 102 -18.65 -5.14 -6.50
CA PRO A 102 -18.67 -5.73 -5.16
C PRO A 102 -19.59 -6.97 -5.09
N GLN A 103 -19.33 -7.86 -4.15
CA GLN A 103 -20.28 -8.87 -3.65
C GLN A 103 -20.89 -8.40 -2.31
N GLN A 104 -21.88 -9.15 -1.81
CA GLN A 104 -22.47 -8.86 -0.50
C GLN A 104 -21.38 -8.85 0.59
N GLY A 105 -21.31 -7.75 1.35
CA GLY A 105 -20.35 -7.58 2.44
C GLY A 105 -19.05 -6.88 2.05
N ASP A 106 -18.67 -6.86 0.77
CA ASP A 106 -17.39 -6.29 0.32
C ASP A 106 -17.21 -4.81 0.71
N ILE A 107 -18.27 -3.99 0.57
CA ILE A 107 -18.23 -2.57 0.94
C ILE A 107 -18.23 -2.39 2.46
N ALA A 108 -18.87 -3.29 3.21
CA ALA A 108 -18.83 -3.25 4.67
C ALA A 108 -17.43 -3.61 5.19
N GLN A 109 -16.79 -4.62 4.58
CA GLN A 109 -15.39 -4.98 4.86
C GLN A 109 -14.44 -3.84 4.49
N LEU A 110 -14.64 -3.26 3.29
CA LEU A 110 -14.35 -1.87 2.90
C LEU A 110 -14.12 -0.93 4.09
N ASN A 111 -15.26 -0.53 4.64
CA ASN A 111 -15.31 0.50 5.65
C ASN A 111 -14.67 0.03 6.97
N ASN A 112 -14.87 -1.23 7.36
CA ASN A 112 -14.25 -1.79 8.56
C ASN A 112 -12.72 -1.75 8.50
N ASP A 113 -12.13 -2.12 7.36
CA ASP A 113 -10.68 -2.08 7.20
C ASP A 113 -10.13 -0.66 7.23
N ILE A 114 -10.84 0.30 6.62
CA ILE A 114 -10.52 1.73 6.73
C ILE A 114 -10.59 2.18 8.20
N ASP A 115 -11.66 1.83 8.91
CA ASP A 115 -11.86 2.20 10.31
C ASP A 115 -10.77 1.63 11.22
N ARG A 116 -10.29 0.41 10.93
CA ARG A 116 -9.15 -0.19 11.63
C ARG A 116 -7.87 0.61 11.45
N ILE A 117 -7.57 1.05 10.22
CA ILE A 117 -6.39 1.87 9.92
C ILE A 117 -6.52 3.25 10.60
N VAL A 118 -7.68 3.88 10.54
CA VAL A 118 -7.95 5.17 11.22
C VAL A 118 -7.80 5.04 12.73
N ALA A 119 -8.35 3.98 13.33
CA ALA A 119 -8.22 3.73 14.75
C ALA A 119 -6.75 3.54 15.15
N TRP A 120 -5.96 2.81 14.35
CA TRP A 120 -4.54 2.66 14.58
C TRP A 120 -3.78 3.99 14.46
N GLN A 121 -4.05 4.78 13.41
CA GLN A 121 -3.47 6.12 13.21
C GLN A 121 -3.70 7.02 14.43
N ASN A 122 -4.93 7.01 14.98
CA ASN A 122 -5.27 7.80 16.15
C ASN A 122 -4.57 7.30 17.42
N ARG A 123 -4.48 5.98 17.63
CA ARG A 123 -3.78 5.39 18.78
C ARG A 123 -2.29 5.70 18.76
N MET A 124 -1.67 5.66 17.59
CA MET A 124 -0.23 5.86 17.41
C MET A 124 0.15 7.33 17.22
N ASN A 125 -0.83 8.21 17.02
CA ASN A 125 -0.63 9.62 16.70
C ASN A 125 0.36 9.83 15.53
N ALA A 126 0.20 9.04 14.46
CA ALA A 126 1.08 9.04 13.30
C ALA A 126 0.27 8.89 12.00
N PRO A 127 0.46 9.77 10.99
CA PRO A 127 -0.26 9.68 9.74
C PRO A 127 0.10 8.39 8.99
N VAL A 128 -0.89 7.72 8.41
CA VAL A 128 -0.68 6.48 7.64
C VAL A 128 -0.66 6.79 6.14
N PHE A 129 0.28 6.19 5.43
CA PHE A 129 0.36 6.15 3.98
C PHE A 129 -0.16 4.82 3.45
N ILE A 130 -1.02 4.82 2.43
CA ILE A 130 -1.39 3.59 1.72
C ILE A 130 -0.41 3.41 0.56
N GLY A 131 0.69 2.70 0.83
CA GLY A 131 1.82 2.56 -0.10
C GLY A 131 1.52 1.76 -1.34
N GLU A 132 0.60 0.80 -1.22
CA GLU A 132 0.13 0.03 -2.36
C GLU A 132 -1.35 -0.31 -2.24
N TYR A 133 -2.02 -0.29 -3.38
CA TYR A 133 -3.35 -0.85 -3.58
C TYR A 133 -3.62 -0.96 -5.09
N GLY A 134 -4.42 -1.94 -5.50
CA GLY A 134 -4.77 -2.13 -6.90
C GLY A 134 -5.35 -3.51 -7.18
N THR A 135 -5.55 -3.79 -8.47
CA THR A 135 -6.03 -5.09 -8.98
C THR A 135 -5.17 -5.58 -10.14
N ASP A 136 -4.90 -6.88 -10.16
CA ASP A 136 -4.14 -7.56 -11.22
C ASP A 136 -4.80 -7.41 -12.60
N ILE A 137 -3.99 -7.48 -13.65
CA ILE A 137 -4.37 -7.37 -15.06
C ILE A 137 -5.30 -8.51 -15.50
N ALA A 138 -5.22 -9.67 -14.84
CA ALA A 138 -6.11 -10.81 -15.06
C ALA A 138 -7.57 -10.49 -14.69
N VAL A 139 -7.81 -9.49 -13.83
CA VAL A 139 -9.16 -9.03 -13.50
C VAL A 139 -9.75 -8.25 -14.69
N PRO A 140 -10.98 -8.53 -15.14
CA PRO A 140 -11.63 -7.76 -16.19
C PRO A 140 -11.63 -6.25 -15.92
N ILE A 141 -11.26 -5.43 -16.90
CA ILE A 141 -11.02 -3.98 -16.72
C ILE A 141 -12.20 -3.26 -16.06
N ALA A 142 -13.45 -3.59 -16.43
CA ALA A 142 -14.64 -2.98 -15.83
C ALA A 142 -14.78 -3.26 -14.32
N LEU A 143 -14.25 -4.38 -13.83
CA LEU A 143 -14.22 -4.72 -12.40
C LEU A 143 -13.11 -3.94 -11.68
N ARG A 144 -11.94 -3.86 -12.31
CA ARG A 144 -10.78 -3.09 -11.81
C ARG A 144 -11.15 -1.62 -11.61
N GLU A 145 -11.84 -1.01 -12.57
CA GLU A 145 -12.31 0.37 -12.50
C GLU A 145 -13.30 0.60 -11.34
N ARG A 146 -14.24 -0.34 -11.11
CA ARG A 146 -15.18 -0.24 -10.00
C ARG A 146 -14.48 -0.36 -8.65
N TRP A 147 -13.60 -1.35 -8.49
CA TRP A 147 -12.84 -1.53 -7.26
C TRP A 147 -11.95 -0.33 -6.98
N ALA A 148 -11.20 0.15 -7.98
CA ALA A 148 -10.35 1.33 -7.83
C ALA A 148 -11.17 2.54 -7.39
N ARG A 149 -12.35 2.76 -7.98
CA ARG A 149 -13.21 3.89 -7.61
C ARG A 149 -13.65 3.79 -6.16
N ASP A 150 -14.19 2.63 -5.75
CA ASP A 150 -14.78 2.46 -4.43
C ASP A 150 -13.70 2.54 -3.34
N VAL A 151 -12.55 1.90 -3.56
CA VAL A 151 -11.41 1.91 -2.63
C VAL A 151 -10.75 3.29 -2.56
N THR A 152 -10.42 3.91 -3.70
CA THR A 152 -9.81 5.25 -3.68
C THR A 152 -10.73 6.26 -3.02
N LEU A 153 -12.04 6.21 -3.28
CA LEU A 153 -13.00 7.12 -2.65
C LEU A 153 -13.02 6.93 -1.13
N GLY A 154 -13.05 5.68 -0.65
CA GLY A 154 -12.99 5.37 0.78
C GLY A 154 -11.70 5.89 1.43
N LEU A 155 -10.54 5.55 0.87
CA LEU A 155 -9.23 5.96 1.40
C LEU A 155 -9.08 7.50 1.43
N LYS A 156 -9.48 8.19 0.35
CA LYS A 156 -9.42 9.66 0.30
C LYS A 156 -10.37 10.32 1.28
N ARG A 157 -11.59 9.78 1.47
CA ARG A 157 -12.54 10.29 2.48
C ARG A 157 -12.00 10.15 3.90
N ALA A 158 -11.22 9.11 4.17
CA ALA A 158 -10.53 8.91 5.43
C ALA A 158 -9.25 9.77 5.59
N GLY A 159 -8.86 10.52 4.55
CA GLY A 159 -7.73 11.45 4.59
C GLY A 159 -6.37 10.82 4.31
N PHE A 160 -6.32 9.59 3.79
CA PHE A 160 -5.04 8.93 3.52
C PHE A 160 -4.37 9.44 2.24
N ALA A 161 -3.05 9.60 2.31
CA ALA A 161 -2.21 9.63 1.11
C ALA A 161 -2.10 8.21 0.54
N THR A 162 -2.09 8.08 -0.80
CA THR A 162 -2.13 6.77 -1.46
C THR A 162 -1.18 6.69 -2.65
N CYS A 163 -0.61 5.52 -2.91
CA CYS A 163 0.12 5.20 -4.13
C CYS A 163 -0.47 3.94 -4.78
N TYR A 164 -0.94 4.06 -6.02
CA TYR A 164 -1.59 2.97 -6.74
C TYR A 164 -0.56 2.03 -7.35
N TYR A 165 -0.72 0.73 -7.13
CA TYR A 165 0.10 -0.32 -7.71
C TYR A 165 -0.59 -0.80 -9.00
N ASN A 166 0.00 -0.69 -10.19
CA ASN A 166 1.27 -0.06 -10.54
C ASN A 166 1.24 0.59 -11.94
N PHE A 167 2.34 1.22 -12.35
CA PHE A 167 2.39 1.95 -13.62
C PHE A 167 2.11 1.05 -14.83
N ALA A 168 2.85 -0.04 -15.02
CA ALA A 168 2.80 -0.84 -16.24
C ALA A 168 3.19 -2.33 -16.06
N GLY A 169 3.12 -2.83 -14.82
CA GLY A 169 3.38 -4.21 -14.46
C GLY A 169 2.08 -5.01 -14.35
N GLY A 170 2.00 -5.93 -13.38
CA GLY A 170 0.83 -6.78 -13.18
C GLY A 170 -0.47 -6.03 -12.87
N PHE A 171 -0.43 -4.77 -12.44
CA PHE A 171 -1.60 -4.01 -12.01
C PHE A 171 -1.72 -2.68 -12.79
N PRO A 172 -1.67 -2.70 -14.13
CA PRO A 172 -1.21 -1.54 -14.90
C PRO A 172 -2.22 -0.39 -14.94
N LEU A 173 -1.72 0.84 -14.78
CA LEU A 173 -2.38 2.09 -15.19
C LEU A 173 -2.09 2.44 -16.66
N TYR A 174 -1.00 1.93 -17.20
CA TYR A 174 -0.51 2.23 -18.53
C TYR A 174 -0.15 0.94 -19.26
N ASP A 175 -0.71 0.78 -20.45
CA ASP A 175 -0.36 -0.29 -21.37
C ASP A 175 0.83 0.16 -22.22
N LYS A 176 1.98 -0.51 -22.03
CA LYS A 176 3.21 -0.24 -22.79
C LYS A 176 3.09 -0.60 -24.27
N ALA A 177 2.29 -1.62 -24.62
CA ALA A 177 2.15 -2.09 -25.99
C ALA A 177 1.34 -1.09 -26.82
N THR A 178 0.19 -0.66 -26.29
CA THR A 178 -0.66 0.32 -26.99
C THR A 178 -0.27 1.77 -26.71
N ARG A 179 0.61 2.01 -25.73
CA ARG A 179 1.00 3.34 -25.22
C ARG A 179 -0.20 4.16 -24.76
N ARG A 180 -1.13 3.50 -24.07
CA ARG A 180 -2.39 4.10 -23.63
C ARG A 180 -2.59 3.93 -22.14
N TRP A 181 -3.19 4.97 -21.55
CA TRP A 181 -3.65 4.94 -20.18
C TRP A 181 -4.95 4.14 -20.04
N GLN A 182 -5.10 3.47 -18.91
CA GLN A 182 -6.37 2.93 -18.42
C GLN A 182 -7.19 4.08 -17.85
N THR A 183 -7.85 4.83 -18.74
CA THR A 183 -8.51 6.10 -18.40
C THR A 183 -9.61 5.95 -17.35
N GLY A 184 -10.32 4.81 -17.29
CA GLY A 184 -11.30 4.55 -16.24
C GLY A 184 -10.65 4.40 -14.86
N ILE A 185 -9.49 3.74 -14.78
CA ILE A 185 -8.73 3.65 -13.54
C ILE A 185 -8.16 5.01 -13.16
N LEU A 186 -7.55 5.76 -14.09
CA LEU A 186 -7.08 7.13 -13.79
C LEU A 186 -8.19 8.02 -13.22
N ARG A 187 -9.39 7.97 -13.81
CA ARG A 187 -10.55 8.71 -13.32
C ARG A 187 -10.96 8.27 -11.92
N ALA A 188 -10.94 6.97 -11.64
CA ALA A 188 -11.16 6.44 -10.29
C ALA A 188 -10.13 6.98 -9.28
N LEU A 189 -8.88 7.20 -9.72
CA LEU A 189 -7.82 7.82 -8.94
C LEU A 189 -7.97 9.35 -8.80
N GLY A 190 -8.93 9.97 -9.49
CA GLY A 190 -9.08 11.43 -9.56
C GLY A 190 -8.04 12.12 -10.45
N LEU A 191 -7.42 11.37 -11.36
CA LEU A 191 -6.46 11.86 -12.35
C LEU A 191 -7.18 12.05 -13.70
N HIS A 192 -6.73 13.04 -14.47
CA HIS A 192 -7.29 13.41 -15.78
C HIS A 192 -6.18 13.57 -16.82
#